data_AF-A0A7Y4KRK9-F1
#
_entry.id   AF-A0A7Y4KRK9-F1
#
_cell.length_a   1.000
_cell.length_b   1.000
_cell.length_c   1.000
_cell.angle_alpha   90.00
_cell.angle_beta   90.00
_cell.angle_gamma   90.00
#
_symmetry.space_group_name_H-M   'P 1'
#
loop_
_entity.id
_entity.type
_entity.pdbx_description
1 polymer ?
#
loop_
_entity_poly.entity_id
_entity_poly.type
_entity_poly.pdbx_seq_one_letter_code
_entity_poly.pdbx_strand_id
1 'polypeptide(L)'
;MGSSLDRRSLIQAGLGLTGGLALLRGSPAIAAGQPSTTSTAAEEPRPWWELGLMADPIMESQLLHFLAATYSAQADISEVLDTAKRIVAGDDWSWPDEWVRTADRIRAMGDTSLSRRHPLSAGNAYLRAANYYRAALIHH
;
A
#
# COMPACT_ATOMS: atom_id res chain seq x y z
N MET A 1 13.45 17.25 -39.41
CA MET A 1 14.28 16.44 -38.51
C MET A 1 14.14 17.05 -37.11
N GLY A 2 13.34 16.39 -36.27
CA GLY A 2 12.92 16.92 -34.97
C GLY A 2 14.07 16.88 -33.97
N SER A 3 14.46 18.05 -33.49
CA SER A 3 15.29 18.22 -32.30
C SER A 3 14.45 17.88 -31.07
N SER A 4 14.76 16.76 -30.41
CA SER A 4 14.19 16.40 -29.12
C SER A 4 14.57 17.45 -28.09
N LEU A 5 13.59 18.24 -27.62
CA LEU A 5 13.78 19.12 -26.48
C LEU A 5 13.64 18.30 -25.20
N ASP A 6 14.78 18.02 -24.58
CA ASP A 6 14.91 17.27 -23.34
C ASP A 6 14.31 18.05 -22.17
N ARG A 7 13.59 17.34 -21.29
CA ARG A 7 12.81 17.85 -20.15
C ARG A 7 13.68 18.62 -19.14
N ARG A 8 15.00 18.45 -19.23
CA ARG A 8 16.04 19.05 -18.38
C ARG A 8 16.38 20.50 -18.74
N SER A 9 16.05 20.95 -19.95
CA SER A 9 16.33 22.33 -20.41
C SER A 9 15.36 23.37 -19.85
N LEU A 10 14.26 22.94 -19.23
CA LEU A 10 13.18 23.82 -18.75
C LEU A 10 13.30 24.27 -17.29
N ILE A 11 14.32 23.83 -16.55
CA ILE A 11 14.48 24.20 -15.12
C ILE A 11 15.46 25.37 -14.89
N GLN A 12 16.10 25.93 -15.92
CA GLN A 12 17.08 27.02 -15.72
C GLN A 12 16.64 28.44 -16.13
N ALA A 13 15.34 28.68 -16.37
CA ALA A 13 14.89 30.02 -16.75
C ALA A 13 13.86 30.58 -15.76
N GLY A 14 14.34 31.33 -14.77
CA GLY A 14 13.49 32.29 -14.06
C GLY A 14 13.87 32.49 -12.60
N LEU A 15 14.76 33.45 -12.33
CA LEU A 15 14.63 34.48 -11.28
C LEU A 15 15.99 35.14 -11.04
N GLY A 16 16.31 36.10 -11.90
CA GLY A 16 17.20 37.19 -11.56
C GLY A 16 16.36 38.46 -11.47
N LEU A 17 16.24 39.05 -10.28
CA LEU A 17 15.86 40.46 -10.10
C LEU A 17 16.42 40.94 -8.76
N THR A 18 17.45 41.77 -8.87
CA THR A 18 18.11 42.54 -7.82
C THR A 18 17.22 43.68 -7.29
N GLY A 19 17.27 43.88 -5.97
CA GLY A 19 17.32 45.22 -5.37
C GLY A 19 16.10 45.66 -4.55
N GLY A 20 16.36 46.18 -3.34
CA GLY A 20 15.48 47.16 -2.70
C GLY A 20 15.20 46.95 -1.22
N LEU A 21 16.07 47.49 -0.37
CA LEU A 21 15.86 47.70 1.06
C LEU A 21 14.81 48.81 1.28
N ALA A 22 13.72 48.55 2.02
CA ALA A 22 12.87 49.61 2.56
C ALA A 22 12.18 49.16 3.87
N LEU A 23 12.78 49.55 4.99
CA LEU A 23 12.16 49.56 6.32
C LEU A 23 11.11 50.67 6.36
N LEU A 24 9.83 50.33 6.56
CA LEU A 24 8.81 51.31 6.96
C LEU A 24 7.96 50.78 8.11
N ARG A 25 7.71 51.72 9.02
CA ARG A 25 7.15 51.60 10.36
C ARG A 25 5.71 51.06 10.37
N GLY A 26 5.38 50.43 11.50
CA GLY A 26 4.13 49.72 11.71
C GLY A 26 2.85 50.58 11.79
N SER A 27 1.75 49.84 11.74
CA SER A 27 0.43 50.23 12.23
C SER A 27 -0.24 48.94 12.74
N PRO A 28 -0.74 48.87 13.98
CA PRO A 28 -1.47 47.70 14.46
C PRO A 28 -2.91 47.82 13.94
N ALA A 29 -3.15 47.30 12.75
CA ALA A 29 -4.51 47.14 12.23
C ALA A 29 -5.09 45.85 12.80
N ILE A 30 -5.94 46.03 13.80
CA ILE A 30 -7.08 45.19 14.24
C ILE A 30 -7.05 43.77 13.65
N ALA A 31 -6.77 42.79 14.51
CA ALA A 31 -6.97 41.37 14.24
C ALA A 31 -8.46 41.09 14.00
N ALA A 32 -8.95 41.35 12.79
CA ALA A 32 -10.13 40.69 12.29
C ALA A 32 -9.80 39.19 12.28
N GLY A 33 -10.53 38.42 13.09
CA GLY A 33 -10.37 36.98 13.15
C GLY A 33 -10.35 36.42 11.74
N GLN A 34 -9.25 35.75 11.36
CA GLN A 34 -9.20 35.07 10.08
C GLN A 34 -10.40 34.13 10.04
N PRO A 35 -11.24 34.18 8.99
CA PRO A 35 -12.27 33.18 8.83
C PRO A 35 -11.55 31.84 8.86
N SER A 36 -11.91 30.99 9.83
CA SER A 36 -11.43 29.62 9.88
C SER A 36 -11.84 28.99 8.57
N THR A 37 -10.93 28.95 7.61
CA THR A 37 -11.08 28.07 6.47
C THR A 37 -10.99 26.70 7.09
N THR A 38 -12.14 26.09 7.40
CA THR A 38 -12.30 24.65 7.21
C THR A 38 -12.00 24.42 5.75
N SER A 39 -10.70 24.34 5.45
CA SER A 39 -10.20 23.66 4.28
C SER A 39 -10.58 22.23 4.53
N THR A 40 -11.77 21.86 4.07
CA THR A 40 -11.97 20.51 3.57
C THR A 40 -11.04 20.43 2.38
N ALA A 41 -9.74 20.22 2.63
CA ALA A 41 -8.78 19.90 1.60
C ALA A 41 -9.38 18.67 0.93
N ALA A 42 -9.82 18.83 -0.32
CA ALA A 42 -10.32 17.71 -1.09
C ALA A 42 -9.20 16.68 -1.09
N GLU A 43 -9.43 15.54 -0.43
CA GLU A 43 -8.48 14.43 -0.38
C GLU A 43 -8.11 14.11 -1.82
N GLU A 44 -6.82 14.18 -2.16
CA GLU A 44 -6.40 13.89 -3.53
C GLU A 44 -6.91 12.50 -3.93
N PRO A 45 -7.33 12.31 -5.20
CA PRO A 45 -7.88 11.03 -5.61
C PRO A 45 -6.87 9.92 -5.34
N ARG A 46 -7.27 8.92 -4.57
CA ARG A 46 -6.42 7.77 -4.28
C ARG A 46 -6.01 7.11 -5.60
N PRO A 47 -4.72 6.81 -5.81
CA PRO A 47 -4.29 6.07 -6.97
C PRO A 47 -5.01 4.72 -7.08
N TRP A 48 -5.23 4.23 -8.30
CA TRP A 48 -5.99 3.00 -8.54
C TRP A 48 -5.39 1.74 -7.88
N TRP A 49 -4.12 1.77 -7.51
CA TRP A 49 -3.40 0.66 -6.85
C TRP A 49 -3.53 0.67 -5.32
N GLU A 50 -4.04 1.74 -4.71
CA GLU A 50 -4.34 1.77 -3.28
C GLU A 50 -5.73 1.17 -3.04
N LEU A 51 -5.78 -0.08 -2.57
CA LEU A 51 -7.06 -0.80 -2.41
C LEU A 51 -7.88 -0.26 -1.22
N GLY A 52 -7.24 0.41 -0.27
CA GLY A 52 -7.90 0.94 0.94
C GLY A 52 -8.34 -0.17 1.90
N LEU A 53 -7.66 -1.32 1.87
CA LEU A 53 -7.92 -2.48 2.71
C LEU A 53 -7.05 -2.49 3.97
N MET A 54 -5.93 -1.76 3.97
CA MET A 54 -5.01 -1.65 5.08
C MET A 54 -4.82 -0.20 5.52
N ALA A 55 -4.59 0.01 6.81
CA ALA A 55 -4.28 1.34 7.35
C ALA A 55 -2.84 1.76 7.07
N ASP A 56 -1.89 0.81 7.09
CA ASP A 56 -0.49 1.04 6.77
C ASP A 56 -0.24 0.88 5.25
N PRO A 57 0.29 1.91 4.56
CA PRO A 57 0.60 1.84 3.13
C PRO A 57 1.63 0.75 2.76
N ILE A 58 2.57 0.44 3.64
CA ILE A 58 3.54 -0.65 3.45
C ILE A 58 2.78 -1.98 3.48
N MET A 59 1.93 -2.20 4.48
CA MET A 59 1.12 -3.43 4.57
C MET A 59 0.15 -3.56 3.38
N GLU A 60 -0.43 -2.45 2.91
CA GLU A 60 -1.24 -2.40 1.68
C GLU A 60 -0.42 -2.84 0.45
N SER A 61 0.80 -2.32 0.28
CA SER A 61 1.67 -2.69 -0.84
C SER A 61 2.05 -4.18 -0.83
N GLN A 62 2.27 -4.75 0.37
CA GLN A 62 2.56 -6.17 0.52
C GLN A 62 1.31 -7.01 0.25
N LEU A 63 0.13 -6.56 0.70
CA LEU A 63 -1.13 -7.23 0.38
C LEU A 63 -1.36 -7.27 -1.14
N LEU A 64 -1.14 -6.15 -1.83
CA LEU A 64 -1.23 -6.07 -3.29
C LEU A 64 -0.25 -7.05 -3.98
N HIS A 65 0.96 -7.20 -3.46
CA HIS A 65 1.93 -8.20 -3.96
C HIS A 65 1.40 -9.63 -3.84
N PHE A 66 0.79 -10.00 -2.70
CA PHE A 66 0.18 -11.33 -2.54
C PHE A 66 -1.07 -11.53 -3.39
N LEU A 67 -1.86 -10.47 -3.60
CA LEU A 67 -2.99 -10.51 -4.51
C LEU A 67 -2.54 -10.73 -5.96
N ALA A 68 -1.45 -10.09 -6.38
CA ALA A 68 -0.86 -10.29 -7.71
C ALA A 68 -0.34 -11.72 -7.93
N ALA A 69 0.09 -12.41 -6.87
CA ALA A 69 0.56 -13.80 -6.91
C ALA A 69 -0.55 -14.81 -7.32
N THR A 70 -1.81 -14.37 -7.41
CA THR A 70 -2.90 -15.16 -8.00
C THR A 70 -2.65 -15.49 -9.47
N TYR A 71 -1.99 -14.60 -10.22
CA TYR A 71 -1.62 -14.82 -11.62
C TYR A 71 -0.76 -16.08 -11.82
N SER A 72 0.12 -16.37 -10.87
CA SER A 72 1.02 -17.53 -10.87
C SER A 72 0.49 -18.71 -10.03
N ALA A 73 -0.79 -18.69 -9.63
CA ALA A 73 -1.44 -19.68 -8.76
C ALA A 73 -0.79 -19.85 -7.36
N GLN A 74 -0.02 -18.85 -6.92
CA GLN A 74 0.64 -18.82 -5.60
C GLN A 74 -0.24 -18.17 -4.52
N ALA A 75 -1.44 -17.70 -4.89
CA ALA A 75 -2.45 -17.19 -3.98
C ALA A 75 -3.85 -17.39 -4.57
N ASP A 76 -4.89 -17.32 -3.75
CA ASP A 76 -6.27 -17.13 -4.15
C ASP A 76 -6.79 -15.77 -3.67
N ILE A 77 -7.61 -15.10 -4.48
CA ILE A 77 -8.14 -13.76 -4.17
C ILE A 77 -8.93 -13.79 -2.86
N SER A 78 -9.78 -14.78 -2.67
CA SER A 78 -10.64 -14.89 -1.49
C SER A 78 -9.80 -15.17 -0.25
N GLU A 79 -8.75 -15.98 -0.36
CA GLU A 79 -7.83 -16.28 0.74
C GLU A 79 -7.06 -15.03 1.19
N VAL A 80 -6.58 -14.20 0.26
CA VAL A 80 -5.87 -12.94 0.56
C VAL A 80 -6.81 -11.92 1.20
N LEU A 81 -8.00 -11.70 0.63
CA LEU A 81 -8.97 -10.72 1.15
C LEU A 81 -9.56 -11.13 2.51
N ASP A 82 -9.82 -12.43 2.70
CA ASP A 82 -10.28 -12.96 3.98
C ASP A 82 -9.20 -12.82 5.07
N THR A 83 -7.92 -13.00 4.71
CA THR A 83 -6.80 -12.74 5.62
C THR A 83 -6.71 -11.26 5.97
N ALA A 84 -6.76 -10.37 4.97
CA ALA A 84 -6.72 -8.92 5.16
C ALA A 84 -7.77 -8.41 6.15
N LYS A 85 -9.00 -8.91 6.02
CA LYS A 85 -10.13 -8.51 6.88
C LYS A 85 -9.90 -8.81 8.36
N ARG A 86 -9.05 -9.78 8.70
CA ARG A 86 -8.78 -10.16 10.10
C ARG A 86 -7.60 -9.40 10.72
N ILE A 87 -6.79 -8.72 9.91
CA ILE A 87 -5.62 -7.97 10.38
C ILE A 87 -6.10 -6.67 11.04
N VAL A 88 -5.57 -6.36 12.21
CA VAL A 88 -6.04 -5.26 13.07
C VAL A 88 -5.03 -4.13 13.02
N ALA A 89 -5.49 -2.94 12.63
CA ALA A 89 -4.63 -1.77 12.58
C ALA A 89 -4.09 -1.41 13.98
N GLY A 90 -2.77 -1.24 14.08
CA GLY A 90 -2.07 -0.94 15.34
C GLY A 90 -1.78 -2.17 16.21
N ASP A 91 -2.10 -3.38 15.75
CA ASP A 91 -1.64 -4.63 16.36
C ASP A 91 -0.53 -5.25 15.48
N ASP A 92 0.70 -5.06 15.93
CA ASP A 92 1.92 -5.51 15.25
C ASP A 92 1.94 -7.04 14.99
N TRP A 93 1.27 -7.82 15.84
CA TRP A 93 1.21 -9.28 15.74
C TRP A 93 0.08 -9.79 14.87
N SER A 94 -0.93 -8.97 14.59
CA SER A 94 -2.08 -9.39 13.80
C SER A 94 -1.69 -9.79 12.36
N TRP A 95 -0.67 -9.16 11.77
CA TRP A 95 -0.18 -9.55 10.44
C TRP A 95 0.39 -10.98 10.42
N PRO A 96 1.48 -11.29 11.16
CA PRO A 96 2.07 -12.62 11.12
C PRO A 96 1.08 -13.69 11.55
N ASP A 97 0.27 -13.44 12.59
CA ASP A 97 -0.68 -14.41 13.12
C ASP A 97 -1.78 -14.78 12.12
N GLU A 98 -2.36 -13.78 11.44
CA GLU A 98 -3.43 -14.05 10.47
C GLU A 98 -2.92 -14.72 9.20
N TRP A 99 -1.71 -14.37 8.74
CA TRP A 99 -1.07 -15.05 7.61
C TRP A 99 -0.69 -16.49 7.94
N VAL A 100 -0.14 -16.77 9.12
CA VAL A 100 0.12 -18.14 9.60
C VAL A 100 -1.19 -18.93 9.69
N ARG A 101 -2.25 -18.33 10.24
CA ARG A 101 -3.56 -18.99 10.33
C ARG A 101 -4.11 -19.37 8.95
N THR A 102 -3.99 -18.50 7.95
CA THR A 102 -4.37 -18.84 6.57
C THR A 102 -3.48 -19.93 6.01
N ALA A 103 -2.16 -19.83 6.16
CA ALA A 103 -1.21 -20.81 5.66
C ALA A 103 -1.48 -22.22 6.24
N ASP A 104 -1.73 -22.34 7.55
CA ASP A 104 -2.06 -23.60 8.22
C ASP A 104 -3.36 -24.21 7.68
N ARG A 105 -4.40 -23.39 7.47
CA ARG A 105 -5.67 -23.85 6.89
C ARG A 105 -5.46 -24.40 5.48
N ILE A 106 -4.68 -23.71 4.64
CA ILE A 106 -4.41 -24.15 3.27
C ILE A 106 -3.51 -25.39 3.24
N ARG A 107 -2.51 -25.47 4.13
CA ARG A 107 -1.70 -26.68 4.30
C ARG A 107 -2.58 -27.88 4.65
N ALA A 108 -3.52 -27.73 5.59
CA ALA A 108 -4.45 -28.79 5.96
C ALA A 108 -5.35 -29.24 4.79
N MET A 109 -5.74 -28.33 3.89
CA MET A 109 -6.42 -28.68 2.63
C MET A 109 -5.51 -29.49 1.70
N GLY A 110 -4.21 -29.16 1.65
CA GLY A 110 -3.19 -29.94 0.96
C GLY A 110 -3.06 -31.34 1.54
N ASP A 111 -2.92 -31.46 2.86
CA ASP A 111 -2.82 -32.72 3.60
C ASP A 111 -4.05 -33.61 3.31
N THR A 112 -5.25 -33.02 3.36
CA THR A 112 -6.50 -33.71 3.05
C THR A 112 -6.52 -34.22 1.60
N SER A 113 -6.10 -33.39 0.64
CA SER A 113 -6.05 -33.77 -0.77
C SER A 113 -5.04 -34.90 -1.03
N LEU A 114 -3.87 -34.82 -0.37
CA LEU A 114 -2.84 -35.83 -0.47
C LEU A 114 -3.30 -37.17 0.11
N SER A 115 -3.99 -37.16 1.27
CA SER A 115 -4.55 -38.36 1.89
C SER A 115 -5.57 -39.07 0.98
N ARG A 116 -6.25 -38.31 0.12
CA ARG A 116 -7.22 -38.80 -0.88
C ARG A 116 -6.58 -39.15 -2.23
N ARG A 117 -5.24 -39.19 -2.31
CA ARG A 117 -4.48 -39.47 -3.53
C ARG A 117 -4.73 -38.46 -4.67
N HIS A 118 -4.93 -37.19 -4.33
CA HIS A 118 -5.02 -36.08 -5.30
C HIS A 118 -3.77 -35.20 -5.28
N PRO A 119 -2.63 -35.65 -5.86
CA PRO A 119 -1.33 -34.98 -5.68
C PRO A 119 -1.25 -33.59 -6.32
N LEU A 120 -1.94 -33.36 -7.45
CA LEU A 120 -1.97 -32.04 -8.09
C LEU A 120 -2.70 -31.01 -7.23
N SER A 121 -3.86 -31.38 -6.68
CA SER A 121 -4.62 -30.52 -5.75
C SER A 121 -3.82 -30.24 -4.48
N ALA A 122 -3.13 -31.25 -3.94
CA ALA A 122 -2.24 -31.09 -2.80
C ALA A 122 -1.09 -30.12 -3.10
N GLY A 123 -0.41 -30.29 -4.24
CA GLY A 123 0.67 -29.40 -4.68
C GLY A 123 0.23 -27.95 -4.83
N ASN A 124 -0.94 -27.73 -5.45
CA ASN A 124 -1.51 -26.38 -5.58
C ASN A 124 -1.80 -25.74 -4.21
N ALA A 125 -2.30 -26.51 -3.24
CA ALA A 125 -2.54 -26.01 -1.89
C ALA A 125 -1.21 -25.71 -1.17
N TYR A 126 -0.23 -26.61 -1.23
CA TYR A 126 1.07 -26.39 -0.60
C TYR A 126 1.83 -25.20 -1.18
N LEU A 127 1.72 -24.96 -2.50
CA LEU A 127 2.33 -23.79 -3.13
C LEU A 127 1.77 -22.49 -2.54
N ARG A 128 0.45 -22.39 -2.36
CA ARG A 128 -0.19 -21.23 -1.73
C ARG A 128 0.17 -21.12 -0.24
N ALA A 129 0.12 -22.23 0.50
CA ALA A 129 0.49 -22.26 1.92
C ALA A 129 1.93 -21.77 2.13
N ALA A 130 2.89 -22.21 1.31
CA ALA A 130 4.27 -21.75 1.36
C ALA A 130 4.39 -20.24 1.12
N ASN A 131 3.65 -19.70 0.15
CA ASN A 131 3.62 -18.26 -0.11
C ASN A 131 3.03 -17.47 1.08
N TYR A 132 2.04 -18.02 1.79
CA TYR A 132 1.44 -17.38 2.95
C TYR A 132 2.30 -17.48 4.22
N TYR A 133 3.03 -18.58 4.43
CA TYR A 133 4.05 -18.61 5.48
C TYR A 133 5.14 -17.57 5.21
N ARG A 134 5.53 -17.36 3.93
CA ARG A 134 6.45 -16.28 3.56
C ARG A 134 5.86 -14.89 3.84
N ALA A 135 4.56 -14.70 3.63
CA ALA A 135 3.87 -13.45 3.94
C ALA A 135 3.99 -13.07 5.42
N ALA A 136 3.86 -14.05 6.31
CA ALA A 136 3.98 -13.84 7.75
C ALA A 136 5.37 -13.32 8.19
N LEU A 137 6.42 -13.46 7.37
CA LEU A 137 7.78 -13.02 7.71
C LEU A 137 8.06 -11.55 7.37
N ILE A 138 7.16 -10.86 6.67
CA ILE A 138 7.45 -9.54 6.07
C ILE A 138 7.28 -8.41 7.08
N HIS A 139 6.35 -8.54 8.03
CA HIS A 139 5.99 -7.49 8.98
C HIS A 139 5.82 -8.08 10.38
N HIS A 140 6.40 -7.43 11.36
CA HIS A 140 6.29 -7.66 12.81
C HIS A 140 6.50 -6.34 13.54
#